data_AF-A0A6A3H112-F1
#
_entry.id   AF-A0A6A3H112-F1
#
_cell.length_a   1.000
_cell.length_b   1.000
_cell.length_c   1.000
_cell.angle_alpha   90.00
_cell.angle_beta   90.00
_cell.angle_gamma   90.00
#
_symmetry.space_group_name_H-M   'P 1'
#
loop_
_entity.id
_entity.type
_entity.pdbx_description
1 polymer ?
#
loop_
_entity_poly.entity_id
_entity_poly.type
_entity_poly.pdbx_seq_one_letter_code
_entity_poly.pdbx_strand_id
1 'polypeptide(L)'
;VPLAAASDLPGEKTYSQEEAILYWENLEEKIDTSAEPPSKRVRGRPNVSKYINDIITAISERLAAASAPLPSTLTAGLSSHSLRRGSAAYTNASPQLAIQWISTRGAWLLDSLTKAFAYVGTTTREDQSVGKILAGYKDPHLPCTTPTVTTLKELLPGLEYAQLLTLRGQLFKNVSGFTDTSLNVDAAVLDAALASLMIHLGEVAAAVQKEQVATGLTSHYLYRFHEALDSTNAALGSRLSLDTCIAWGCQLRTSWETENFAQLGERSGGDTVVLAAAITQILSSIAAMQRTLHKLVAMQGDKPRSDASPTVCNCATTAPVVQSCRDVVVEAYSLAGCFYNWYTLELWHTATQKKQQFARADLKASINIMIIAAGRDLDVPLAPLDPEGVAYRLWKQAVWTLAEDLDGKANTVLGNIDGKGRSRTAGSLRKRWRKLRVNHRPAYDALCSTFIMRKASGAIVDRCTPDSHQWKQKDLES
;
A
#
# COMPACT_ATOMS: atom_id res chain seq x y z
N VAL A 1 -20.65 35.49 -25.15
CA VAL A 1 -21.23 34.16 -25.41
C VAL A 1 -20.55 33.58 -26.65
N PRO A 2 -19.60 32.65 -26.52
CA PRO A 2 -19.09 31.92 -27.68
C PRO A 2 -19.86 30.61 -27.85
N LEU A 3 -20.22 30.34 -29.11
CA LEU A 3 -21.03 29.23 -29.58
C LEU A 3 -20.44 27.86 -29.24
N ALA A 4 -21.31 26.94 -28.82
CA ALA A 4 -21.00 25.53 -28.67
C ALA A 4 -20.62 24.94 -30.04
N ALA A 5 -19.43 24.35 -30.12
CA ALA A 5 -19.04 23.52 -31.25
C ALA A 5 -19.87 22.22 -31.20
N ALA A 6 -20.62 21.95 -32.27
CA ALA A 6 -21.34 20.71 -32.47
C ALA A 6 -20.34 19.53 -32.54
N SER A 7 -20.70 18.42 -31.90
CA SER A 7 -19.86 17.23 -31.78
C SER A 7 -20.10 16.27 -32.95
N ASP A 8 -19.06 16.00 -33.75
CA ASP A 8 -19.05 15.03 -34.85
C ASP A 8 -18.92 13.57 -34.35
N LEU A 9 -19.92 13.08 -33.60
CA LEU A 9 -20.04 11.65 -33.26
C LEU A 9 -21.45 11.13 -33.61
N PRO A 10 -21.57 9.92 -34.19
CA PRO A 10 -22.84 9.41 -34.66
C PRO A 10 -23.71 8.98 -33.47
N GLY A 11 -24.77 9.76 -33.21
CA GLY A 11 -25.73 9.52 -32.14
C GLY A 11 -26.24 10.84 -31.56
N GLU A 12 -26.96 11.62 -32.36
CA GLU A 12 -27.59 12.89 -31.97
C GLU A 12 -28.71 12.70 -30.93
N LYS A 13 -28.36 12.35 -29.70
CA LYS A 13 -29.21 12.60 -28.53
C LYS A 13 -28.35 13.15 -27.40
N THR A 14 -28.66 14.37 -26.99
CA THR A 14 -28.24 14.94 -25.71
C THR A 14 -28.93 14.16 -24.59
N TYR A 15 -28.17 13.37 -23.86
CA TYR A 15 -28.63 12.73 -22.63
C TYR A 15 -28.46 13.71 -21.46
N SER A 16 -29.42 13.74 -20.54
CA SER A 16 -29.20 14.34 -19.22
C SER A 16 -28.14 13.54 -18.45
N GLN A 17 -27.50 14.16 -17.46
CA GLN A 17 -26.45 13.52 -16.65
C GLN A 17 -27.00 12.25 -15.96
N GLU A 18 -28.24 12.29 -15.49
CA GLU A 18 -28.92 11.13 -14.88
C GLU A 18 -29.20 10.00 -15.89
N GLU A 19 -29.56 10.31 -17.13
CA GLU A 19 -29.82 9.30 -18.17
C GLU A 19 -28.53 8.62 -18.64
N ALA A 20 -27.43 9.36 -18.73
CA ALA A 20 -26.12 8.78 -19.02
C ALA A 20 -25.69 7.83 -17.88
N ILE A 21 -25.91 8.21 -16.62
CA ILE A 21 -25.61 7.38 -15.44
C ILE A 21 -26.38 6.05 -15.48
N LEU A 22 -27.70 6.12 -15.70
CA LEU A 22 -28.55 4.92 -15.79
C LEU A 22 -28.20 4.03 -16.99
N TYR A 23 -27.79 4.62 -18.11
CA TYR A 23 -27.35 3.88 -19.29
C TYR A 23 -26.08 3.07 -19.03
N TRP A 24 -25.08 3.67 -18.38
CA TRP A 24 -23.80 3.02 -18.11
C TRP A 24 -23.87 1.99 -16.98
N GLU A 25 -24.68 2.23 -15.93
CA GLU A 25 -24.89 1.25 -14.85
C GLU A 25 -25.65 -0.01 -15.34
N ASN A 26 -26.62 0.14 -16.24
CA ASN A 26 -27.32 -1.00 -16.87
C ASN A 26 -26.41 -1.84 -17.79
N LEU A 27 -25.31 -1.26 -18.28
CA LEU A 27 -24.31 -1.96 -19.10
C LEU A 27 -23.38 -2.83 -18.22
N GLU A 28 -23.13 -2.45 -16.96
CA GLU A 28 -22.36 -3.24 -15.99
C GLU A 28 -23.18 -4.40 -15.39
N GLU A 29 -24.49 -4.24 -15.15
CA GLU A 29 -25.33 -5.28 -14.51
C GLU A 29 -25.54 -6.52 -15.40
N LYS A 30 -25.39 -6.39 -16.74
CA LYS A 30 -25.41 -7.52 -17.68
C LYS A 30 -24.17 -8.43 -17.63
N ILE A 31 -23.15 -8.08 -16.85
CA ILE A 31 -21.88 -8.80 -16.78
C ILE A 31 -21.89 -9.88 -15.67
N ASP A 32 -22.74 -9.76 -14.64
CA ASP A 32 -22.62 -10.59 -13.41
C ASP A 32 -23.78 -11.57 -13.12
N THR A 33 -24.83 -11.65 -13.95
CA THR A 33 -25.88 -12.67 -13.77
C THR A 33 -25.97 -13.59 -14.97
N SER A 34 -25.15 -14.65 -14.98
CA SER A 34 -25.37 -15.84 -15.80
C SER A 34 -25.66 -17.03 -14.87
N ALA A 35 -26.95 -17.25 -14.58
CA ALA A 35 -27.47 -18.55 -14.19
C ALA A 35 -28.90 -18.72 -14.76
N GLU A 36 -28.97 -19.63 -15.74
CA GLU A 36 -30.10 -20.32 -16.40
C GLU A 36 -30.97 -19.67 -17.53
N PRO A 37 -31.32 -20.44 -18.61
CA PRO A 37 -32.19 -20.05 -19.74
C PRO A 37 -33.63 -20.65 -19.61
N PRO A 38 -34.59 -20.52 -20.57
CA PRO A 38 -34.61 -19.74 -21.81
C PRO A 38 -35.87 -18.85 -21.99
N SER A 39 -35.72 -17.68 -22.61
CA SER A 39 -36.62 -17.31 -23.72
C SER A 39 -35.90 -16.35 -24.67
N LYS A 40 -36.00 -16.66 -25.96
CA LYS A 40 -35.34 -15.98 -27.08
C LYS A 40 -35.52 -14.47 -26.98
N ARG A 41 -34.47 -13.72 -26.59
CA ARG A 41 -34.41 -12.28 -26.84
C ARG A 41 -33.37 -11.98 -27.89
N VAL A 42 -33.88 -11.39 -28.96
CA VAL A 42 -33.23 -11.03 -30.22
C VAL A 42 -31.94 -10.23 -29.97
N ARG A 43 -30.90 -10.62 -30.72
CA ARG A 43 -29.56 -10.04 -30.80
C ARG A 43 -29.63 -8.58 -31.32
N GLY A 44 -28.91 -7.65 -30.68
CA GLY A 44 -28.39 -6.47 -31.39
C GLY A 44 -28.36 -5.11 -30.65
N ARG A 45 -27.36 -4.89 -29.80
CA ARG A 45 -26.57 -3.64 -29.85
C ARG A 45 -25.08 -4.01 -29.71
N PRO A 46 -24.17 -3.46 -30.54
CA PRO A 46 -22.74 -3.71 -30.39
C PRO A 46 -22.25 -3.18 -29.05
N ASN A 47 -21.64 -4.03 -28.23
CA ASN A 47 -20.96 -3.60 -27.01
C ASN A 47 -19.60 -2.99 -27.41
N VAL A 48 -19.40 -1.70 -27.12
CA VAL A 48 -18.15 -0.97 -27.40
C VAL A 48 -16.93 -1.68 -26.81
N SER A 49 -17.06 -2.29 -25.63
CA SER A 49 -15.96 -3.06 -25.03
C SER A 49 -15.61 -4.30 -25.85
N LYS A 50 -16.61 -4.96 -26.45
CA LYS A 50 -16.38 -6.11 -27.33
C LYS A 50 -15.65 -5.66 -28.59
N TYR A 51 -16.11 -4.58 -29.21
CA TYR A 51 -15.45 -4.00 -30.38
C TYR A 51 -13.98 -3.63 -30.11
N ILE A 52 -13.69 -3.00 -28.97
CA ILE A 52 -12.32 -2.65 -28.56
C ILE A 52 -11.50 -3.92 -28.33
N ASN A 53 -12.04 -4.94 -27.66
CA ASN A 53 -11.33 -6.21 -27.43
C ASN A 53 -11.05 -6.96 -28.75
N ASP A 54 -11.99 -6.95 -29.69
CA ASP A 54 -11.83 -7.54 -31.01
C ASP A 54 -10.69 -6.84 -31.78
N ILE A 55 -10.59 -5.50 -31.68
CA ILE A 55 -9.47 -4.73 -32.24
C ILE A 55 -8.15 -5.07 -31.55
N ILE A 56 -8.11 -5.12 -30.22
CA ILE A 56 -6.88 -5.45 -29.45
C ILE A 56 -6.38 -6.83 -29.86
N THR A 57 -7.28 -7.80 -30.01
CA THR A 57 -6.95 -9.15 -30.46
C THR A 57 -6.37 -9.13 -31.89
N ALA A 58 -7.05 -8.47 -32.82
CA ALA A 58 -6.60 -8.38 -34.21
C ALA A 58 -5.26 -7.64 -34.38
N ILE A 59 -4.95 -6.66 -33.51
CA ILE A 59 -3.65 -5.97 -33.50
C ILE A 59 -2.57 -6.86 -32.89
N SER A 60 -2.88 -7.56 -31.79
CA SER A 60 -1.95 -8.48 -31.12
C SER A 60 -1.56 -9.64 -32.04
N GLU A 61 -2.52 -10.20 -32.76
CA GLU A 61 -2.29 -11.26 -33.77
C GLU A 61 -1.44 -10.75 -34.94
N ARG A 62 -1.72 -9.54 -35.44
CA ARG A 62 -0.91 -8.91 -36.51
C ARG A 62 0.54 -8.68 -36.07
N LEU A 63 0.74 -8.25 -34.83
CA LEU A 63 2.08 -8.02 -34.28
C LEU A 63 2.82 -9.32 -33.95
N ALA A 64 2.09 -10.39 -33.59
CA ALA A 64 2.66 -11.72 -33.46
C ALA A 64 3.07 -12.33 -34.82
N ALA A 65 2.34 -12.01 -35.89
CA ALA A 65 2.61 -12.49 -37.25
C ALA A 65 3.69 -11.69 -37.98
N ALA A 66 3.84 -10.39 -37.67
CA ALA A 66 4.87 -9.53 -38.24
C ALA A 66 6.15 -9.63 -37.41
N SER A 67 7.04 -10.57 -37.75
CA SER A 67 8.41 -10.68 -37.21
C SER A 67 9.30 -9.50 -37.62
N ALA A 68 8.95 -8.26 -37.24
CA ALA A 68 9.72 -7.05 -37.51
C ALA A 68 10.21 -6.39 -36.19
N PRO A 69 11.39 -5.75 -36.20
CA PRO A 69 11.99 -5.19 -35.00
C PRO A 69 11.43 -3.79 -34.66
N LEU A 70 11.08 -3.60 -33.36
CA LEU A 70 10.70 -2.40 -32.59
C LEU A 70 9.22 -2.17 -32.24
N PRO A 71 8.91 -1.63 -31.03
CA PRO A 71 9.50 -1.87 -29.70
C PRO A 71 8.51 -2.60 -28.77
N SER A 72 9.05 -3.23 -27.72
CA SER A 72 8.37 -3.89 -26.59
C SER A 72 7.22 -4.82 -26.98
N THR A 73 7.46 -6.13 -26.85
CA THR A 73 6.43 -7.17 -26.74
C THR A 73 5.22 -6.61 -25.99
N LEU A 74 4.10 -6.41 -26.70
CA LEU A 74 2.84 -6.00 -26.07
C LEU A 74 2.55 -6.97 -24.92
N THR A 75 2.21 -6.41 -23.76
CA THR A 75 1.82 -7.22 -22.60
C THR A 75 0.72 -8.19 -23.03
N ALA A 76 0.92 -9.49 -22.82
CA ALA A 76 -0.10 -10.48 -23.17
C ALA A 76 -1.39 -10.23 -22.38
N GLY A 77 -2.56 -10.47 -23.00
CA GLY A 77 -3.85 -10.36 -22.32
C GLY A 77 -4.39 -8.93 -22.12
N LEU A 78 -3.98 -7.97 -22.96
CA LEU A 78 -4.59 -6.63 -22.96
C LEU A 78 -6.09 -6.70 -23.25
N SER A 79 -6.86 -5.86 -22.57
CA SER A 79 -8.30 -5.68 -22.77
C SER A 79 -8.66 -4.20 -22.86
N SER A 80 -9.91 -3.90 -23.20
CA SER A 80 -10.50 -2.56 -23.15
C SER A 80 -10.28 -1.88 -21.80
N HIS A 81 -10.32 -2.66 -20.71
CA HIS A 81 -10.04 -2.19 -19.36
C HIS A 81 -8.56 -1.82 -19.17
N SER A 82 -7.64 -2.60 -19.75
CA SER A 82 -6.20 -2.28 -19.74
C SER A 82 -5.92 -0.95 -20.44
N LEU A 83 -6.58 -0.70 -21.58
CA LEU A 83 -6.48 0.58 -22.29
C LEU A 83 -6.99 1.74 -21.43
N ARG A 84 -8.17 1.61 -20.83
CA ARG A 84 -8.75 2.63 -19.94
C ARG A 84 -7.83 2.93 -18.74
N ARG A 85 -7.25 1.89 -18.13
CA ARG A 85 -6.31 2.02 -17.01
C ARG A 85 -4.99 2.66 -17.43
N GLY A 86 -4.43 2.23 -18.56
CA GLY A 86 -3.20 2.80 -19.12
C GLY A 86 -3.36 4.28 -19.46
N SER A 87 -4.45 4.66 -20.13
CA SER A 87 -4.73 6.06 -20.45
C SER A 87 -4.92 6.92 -19.20
N ALA A 88 -5.58 6.41 -18.16
CA ALA A 88 -5.72 7.10 -16.89
C ALA A 88 -4.36 7.39 -16.22
N ALA A 89 -3.52 6.37 -16.12
CA ALA A 89 -2.19 6.47 -15.53
C ALA A 89 -1.27 7.40 -16.34
N TYR A 90 -1.28 7.26 -17.68
CA TYR A 90 -0.51 8.11 -18.58
C TYR A 90 -0.92 9.59 -18.48
N THR A 91 -2.23 9.85 -18.44
CA THR A 91 -2.76 11.22 -18.30
C THR A 91 -2.37 11.83 -16.96
N ASN A 92 -2.37 11.04 -15.88
CA ASN A 92 -1.97 11.51 -14.54
C ASN A 92 -0.46 11.76 -14.42
N ALA A 93 0.36 11.06 -15.21
CA ALA A 93 1.78 11.36 -15.31
C ALA A 93 2.06 12.77 -15.87
N SER A 94 1.09 13.38 -16.59
CA SER A 94 1.26 14.75 -17.11
C SER A 94 1.14 15.80 -16.00
N PRO A 95 2.15 16.68 -15.83
CA PRO A 95 2.10 17.75 -14.83
C PRO A 95 1.08 18.85 -15.15
N GLN A 96 0.61 18.92 -16.41
CA GLN A 96 -0.31 19.95 -16.88
C GLN A 96 -1.79 19.59 -16.65
N LEU A 97 -2.09 18.34 -16.26
CA LEU A 97 -3.46 17.84 -16.17
C LEU A 97 -3.82 17.58 -14.70
N ALA A 98 -4.78 18.35 -14.20
CA ALA A 98 -5.26 18.15 -12.84
C ALA A 98 -6.20 16.94 -12.75
N ILE A 99 -6.16 16.24 -11.62
CA ILE A 99 -6.98 15.04 -11.35
C ILE A 99 -8.48 15.23 -11.60
N GLN A 100 -8.99 16.46 -11.40
CA GLN A 100 -10.37 16.81 -11.70
C GLN A 100 -10.70 16.63 -13.19
N TRP A 101 -9.81 17.06 -14.09
CA TRP A 101 -9.99 16.92 -15.54
C TRP A 101 -9.96 15.45 -15.95
N ILE A 102 -9.05 14.68 -15.37
CA ILE A 102 -8.95 13.24 -15.60
C ILE A 102 -10.23 12.54 -15.12
N SER A 103 -10.74 12.93 -13.95
CA SER A 103 -11.96 12.35 -13.38
C SER A 103 -13.19 12.63 -14.23
N THR A 104 -13.37 13.86 -14.70
CA THR A 104 -14.48 14.22 -15.59
C THR A 104 -14.40 13.47 -16.92
N ARG A 105 -13.21 13.32 -17.52
CA ARG A 105 -13.04 12.58 -18.79
C ARG A 105 -13.10 11.06 -18.62
N GLY A 106 -12.72 10.55 -17.45
CA GLY A 106 -12.88 9.14 -17.06
C GLY A 106 -14.30 8.76 -16.66
N ALA A 107 -15.23 9.74 -16.64
CA ALA A 107 -16.60 9.61 -16.13
C ALA A 107 -16.63 9.06 -14.69
N TRP A 108 -15.66 9.42 -13.86
CA TRP A 108 -15.64 9.08 -12.44
C TRP A 108 -16.31 10.19 -11.64
N LEU A 109 -17.45 9.87 -11.04
CA LEU A 109 -18.17 10.76 -10.14
C LEU A 109 -17.42 10.94 -8.81
N LEU A 110 -17.67 12.05 -8.10
CA LEU A 110 -17.05 12.37 -6.80
C LEU A 110 -17.37 11.33 -5.71
N ASP A 111 -18.49 10.60 -5.82
CA ASP A 111 -18.86 9.49 -4.93
C ASP A 111 -18.16 8.15 -5.30
N SER A 112 -17.45 8.13 -6.44
CA SER A 112 -16.64 7.02 -6.96
C SER A 112 -15.14 7.36 -6.99
N LEU A 113 -14.69 8.32 -6.17
CA LEU A 113 -13.27 8.68 -6.03
C LEU A 113 -12.38 7.48 -5.71
N THR A 114 -12.87 6.48 -4.97
CA THR A 114 -12.13 5.23 -4.70
C THR A 114 -11.83 4.45 -5.99
N LYS A 115 -12.74 4.43 -6.98
CA LYS A 115 -12.45 3.82 -8.29
C LYS A 115 -11.44 4.68 -9.07
N ALA A 116 -11.55 6.01 -9.02
CA ALA A 116 -10.56 6.89 -9.64
C ALA A 116 -9.16 6.70 -9.04
N PHE A 117 -9.03 6.60 -7.72
CA PHE A 117 -7.77 6.29 -7.03
C PHE A 117 -7.28 4.86 -7.30
N ALA A 118 -8.13 3.88 -7.62
CA ALA A 118 -7.64 2.57 -8.06
C ALA A 118 -6.98 2.61 -9.45
N TYR A 119 -7.35 3.60 -10.27
CA TYR A 119 -6.80 3.83 -11.61
C TYR A 119 -5.63 4.83 -11.61
N VAL A 120 -5.60 5.74 -10.63
CA VAL A 120 -4.72 6.93 -10.62
C VAL A 120 -3.92 7.09 -9.31
N GLY A 121 -4.34 6.47 -8.21
CA GLY A 121 -3.85 6.74 -6.86
C GLY A 121 -2.50 6.13 -6.49
N THR A 122 -1.85 5.44 -7.41
CA THR A 122 -0.50 4.86 -7.23
C THR A 122 0.30 5.03 -8.52
N THR A 123 0.27 6.22 -9.14
CA THR A 123 1.18 6.41 -10.27
C THR A 123 2.57 6.68 -9.73
N THR A 124 3.56 6.18 -10.47
CA THR A 124 4.97 6.34 -10.17
C THR A 124 5.34 7.79 -9.88
N ARG A 125 4.63 8.77 -10.46
CA ARG A 125 4.90 10.20 -10.25
C ARG A 125 4.60 10.68 -8.82
N GLU A 126 3.44 10.36 -8.25
CA GLU A 126 3.12 10.78 -6.88
C GLU A 126 4.03 10.08 -5.89
N ASP A 127 4.30 8.78 -6.11
CA ASP A 127 5.22 8.01 -5.28
C ASP A 127 6.65 8.55 -5.36
N GLN A 128 7.12 8.94 -6.56
CA GLN A 128 8.40 9.64 -6.73
C GLN A 128 8.38 11.02 -6.07
N SER A 129 7.28 11.76 -6.15
CA SER A 129 7.17 13.09 -5.51
C SER A 129 7.26 12.97 -3.98
N VAL A 130 6.52 12.02 -3.39
CA VAL A 130 6.60 11.71 -1.96
C VAL A 130 7.99 11.19 -1.60
N GLY A 131 8.53 10.26 -2.39
CA GLY A 131 9.87 9.70 -2.21
C GLY A 131 10.96 10.77 -2.21
N LYS A 132 10.87 11.77 -3.11
CA LYS A 132 11.78 12.90 -3.15
C LYS A 132 11.74 13.72 -1.86
N ILE A 133 10.54 14.08 -1.38
CA ILE A 133 10.39 14.82 -0.11
C ILE A 133 10.95 14.00 1.05
N LEU A 134 10.64 12.71 1.12
CA LEU A 134 11.15 11.82 2.18
C LEU A 134 12.68 11.66 2.12
N ALA A 135 13.27 11.71 0.93
CA ALA A 135 14.71 11.70 0.73
C ALA A 135 15.39 13.06 1.01
N GLY A 136 14.62 14.09 1.39
CA GLY A 136 15.15 15.41 1.77
C GLY A 136 15.29 16.41 0.62
N TYR A 137 14.74 16.11 -0.56
CA TYR A 137 14.71 17.06 -1.68
C TYR A 137 13.68 18.18 -1.44
N LYS A 138 14.02 19.39 -1.88
CA LYS A 138 13.23 20.61 -1.60
C LYS A 138 11.99 20.73 -2.48
N ASP A 139 12.09 20.36 -3.74
CA ASP A 139 11.00 20.50 -4.70
C ASP A 139 10.66 19.15 -5.37
N PRO A 140 9.47 18.59 -5.11
CA PRO A 140 9.07 17.31 -5.68
C PRO A 140 8.86 17.39 -7.21
N HIS A 141 8.64 18.58 -7.75
CA HIS A 141 8.38 18.84 -9.16
C HIS A 141 9.66 19.01 -9.98
N LEU A 142 10.80 19.31 -9.36
CA LEU A 142 12.08 19.34 -10.05
C LEU A 142 12.54 17.92 -10.42
N PRO A 143 13.25 17.74 -11.55
CA PRO A 143 13.82 16.44 -11.90
C PRO A 143 14.81 16.01 -10.81
N CYS A 144 14.89 14.70 -10.58
CA CYS A 144 15.86 14.10 -9.68
C CYS A 144 16.38 12.83 -10.35
N THR A 145 17.67 12.79 -10.64
CA THR A 145 18.31 11.62 -11.26
C THR A 145 18.97 10.77 -10.18
N THR A 146 18.71 9.46 -10.23
CA THR A 146 19.40 8.48 -9.38
C THR A 146 20.80 8.25 -9.94
N PRO A 147 21.87 8.22 -9.11
CA PRO A 147 23.20 7.94 -9.62
C PRO A 147 23.24 6.55 -10.24
N THR A 148 24.00 6.37 -11.31
CA THR A 148 24.12 5.09 -12.04
C THR A 148 25.53 4.92 -12.60
N VAL A 149 26.07 3.70 -12.57
CA VAL A 149 27.40 3.44 -13.13
C VAL A 149 27.44 3.63 -14.65
N THR A 150 26.28 3.61 -15.33
CA THR A 150 26.21 3.86 -16.78
C THR A 150 26.77 5.23 -17.16
N THR A 151 26.75 6.21 -16.25
CA THR A 151 27.33 7.53 -16.48
C THR A 151 28.85 7.48 -16.67
N LEU A 152 29.51 6.46 -16.12
CA LEU A 152 30.95 6.25 -16.31
C LEU A 152 31.30 5.58 -17.64
N LYS A 153 30.32 5.08 -18.39
CA LYS A 153 30.57 4.37 -19.67
C LYS A 153 31.31 5.23 -20.69
N GLU A 154 30.98 6.52 -20.75
CA GLU A 154 31.60 7.48 -21.67
C GLU A 154 32.84 8.15 -21.07
N LEU A 155 32.99 8.11 -19.75
CA LEU A 155 34.08 8.77 -19.02
C LEU A 155 35.29 7.86 -18.80
N LEU A 156 35.08 6.54 -18.74
CA LEU A 156 36.14 5.56 -18.48
C LEU A 156 36.61 4.87 -19.76
N PRO A 157 37.89 4.46 -19.83
CA PRO A 157 38.34 3.51 -20.84
C PRO A 157 37.49 2.23 -20.81
N GLY A 158 37.21 1.63 -21.97
CA GLY A 158 36.33 0.46 -22.07
C GLY A 158 36.77 -0.72 -21.18
N LEU A 159 38.08 -0.88 -20.96
CA LEU A 159 38.62 -1.88 -20.04
C LEU A 159 38.27 -1.60 -18.57
N GLU A 160 38.41 -0.35 -18.12
CA GLU A 160 38.04 0.05 -16.76
C GLU A 160 36.54 -0.07 -16.52
N TYR A 161 35.73 0.31 -17.52
CA TYR A 161 34.30 0.13 -17.44
C TYR A 161 33.90 -1.36 -17.34
N ALA A 162 34.58 -2.24 -18.08
CA ALA A 162 34.38 -3.69 -17.98
C ALA A 162 34.79 -4.25 -16.60
N GLN A 163 35.88 -3.72 -16.03
CA GLN A 163 36.30 -4.06 -14.66
C GLN A 163 35.26 -3.63 -13.63
N LEU A 164 34.70 -2.42 -13.75
CA LEU A 164 33.62 -1.92 -12.91
C LEU A 164 32.38 -2.82 -12.98
N LEU A 165 31.96 -3.23 -14.19
CA LEU A 165 30.83 -4.14 -14.35
C LEU A 165 31.10 -5.54 -13.76
N THR A 166 32.34 -6.00 -13.81
CA THR A 166 32.74 -7.27 -13.19
C THR A 166 32.71 -7.17 -11.68
N LEU A 167 33.19 -6.06 -11.10
CA LEU A 167 33.09 -5.78 -9.67
C LEU A 167 31.63 -5.75 -9.20
N ARG A 168 30.75 -5.10 -9.98
CA ARG A 168 29.29 -5.14 -9.75
C ARG A 168 28.78 -6.57 -9.68
N GLY A 169 29.15 -7.41 -10.64
CA GLY A 169 28.77 -8.82 -10.67
C GLY A 169 29.22 -9.59 -9.43
N GLN A 170 30.45 -9.35 -8.94
CA GLN A 170 30.96 -10.01 -7.74
C GLN A 170 30.25 -9.55 -6.47
N LEU A 171 29.99 -8.25 -6.32
CA LEU A 171 29.28 -7.69 -5.16
C LEU A 171 27.83 -8.18 -5.08
N PHE A 172 27.15 -8.28 -6.23
CA PHE A 172 25.73 -8.63 -6.32
C PHE A 172 25.48 -10.07 -6.80
N LYS A 173 26.48 -10.96 -6.69
CA LYS A 173 26.39 -12.36 -7.13
C LYS A 173 25.25 -13.17 -6.50
N ASN A 174 24.78 -12.75 -5.31
CA ASN A 174 23.70 -13.43 -4.60
C ASN A 174 22.30 -13.00 -5.07
N VAL A 175 22.21 -11.99 -5.93
CA VAL A 175 20.95 -11.41 -6.43
C VAL A 175 20.95 -11.27 -7.95
N SER A 176 21.94 -11.89 -8.62
CA SER A 176 22.11 -11.84 -10.07
C SER A 176 22.78 -13.11 -10.58
N GLY A 177 22.57 -13.45 -11.86
CA GLY A 177 23.18 -14.62 -12.49
C GLY A 177 22.44 -15.95 -12.27
N PHE A 178 21.22 -15.93 -11.72
CA PHE A 178 20.36 -17.11 -11.65
C PHE A 178 19.83 -17.51 -13.03
N THR A 179 19.67 -18.82 -13.26
CA THR A 179 19.07 -19.38 -14.48
C THR A 179 17.61 -18.98 -14.63
N ASP A 180 16.88 -18.93 -13.52
CA ASP A 180 15.56 -18.33 -13.45
C ASP A 180 15.70 -16.80 -13.38
N THR A 181 15.39 -16.13 -14.48
CA THR A 181 15.52 -14.68 -14.60
C THR A 181 14.56 -13.91 -13.70
N SER A 182 13.48 -14.54 -13.21
CA SER A 182 12.54 -13.90 -12.28
C SER A 182 13.12 -13.68 -10.87
N LEU A 183 14.20 -14.39 -10.53
CA LEU A 183 14.92 -14.25 -9.26
C LEU A 183 16.04 -13.20 -9.33
N ASN A 184 16.37 -12.71 -10.52
CA ASN A 184 17.43 -11.72 -10.71
C ASN A 184 16.89 -10.30 -10.46
N VAL A 185 17.65 -9.52 -9.70
CA VAL A 185 17.40 -8.07 -9.58
C VAL A 185 17.76 -7.38 -10.90
N ASP A 186 16.95 -6.41 -11.30
CA ASP A 186 17.14 -5.65 -12.55
C ASP A 186 18.50 -4.95 -12.59
N ALA A 187 19.15 -4.98 -13.76
CA ALA A 187 20.50 -4.43 -13.94
C ALA A 187 20.58 -2.93 -13.61
N ALA A 188 19.55 -2.15 -13.90
CA ALA A 188 19.52 -0.72 -13.59
C ALA A 188 19.48 -0.47 -12.07
N VAL A 189 18.84 -1.37 -11.31
CA VAL A 189 18.83 -1.31 -9.84
C VAL A 189 20.21 -1.63 -9.28
N LEU A 190 20.90 -2.63 -9.82
CA LEU A 190 22.27 -2.96 -9.42
C LEU A 190 23.26 -1.84 -9.76
N ASP A 191 23.08 -1.20 -10.92
CA ASP A 191 23.88 -0.06 -11.36
C ASP A 191 23.69 1.14 -10.44
N ALA A 192 22.45 1.42 -10.04
CA ALA A 192 22.14 2.49 -9.10
C ALA A 192 22.70 2.20 -7.71
N ALA A 193 22.52 0.98 -7.19
CA ALA A 193 23.02 0.59 -5.88
C ALA A 193 24.54 0.66 -5.80
N LEU A 194 25.25 0.20 -6.83
CA LEU A 194 26.70 0.31 -6.91
C LEU A 194 27.15 1.78 -6.96
N ALA A 195 26.50 2.60 -7.78
CA ALA A 195 26.85 4.01 -7.89
C ALA A 195 26.64 4.76 -6.57
N SER A 196 25.52 4.52 -5.87
CA SER A 196 25.26 5.07 -4.54
C SER A 196 26.32 4.65 -3.52
N LEU A 197 26.75 3.38 -3.52
CA LEU A 197 27.83 2.90 -2.66
C LEU A 197 29.14 3.64 -2.96
N MET A 198 29.51 3.73 -4.24
CA MET A 198 30.77 4.31 -4.68
C MET A 198 30.87 5.81 -4.40
N ILE A 199 29.78 6.56 -4.56
CA ILE A 199 29.74 7.99 -4.22
C ILE A 199 30.19 8.22 -2.77
N HIS A 200 29.84 7.35 -1.82
CA HIS A 200 30.18 7.50 -0.41
C HIS A 200 31.38 6.64 0.06
N LEU A 201 32.02 5.88 -0.85
CA LEU A 201 33.03 4.89 -0.50
C LEU A 201 34.24 5.50 0.20
N GLY A 202 34.71 6.67 -0.24
CA GLY A 202 35.86 7.35 0.37
C GLY A 202 35.60 7.78 1.82
N GLU A 203 34.41 8.31 2.11
CA GLU A 203 34.00 8.72 3.46
C GLU A 203 33.85 7.51 4.39
N VAL A 204 33.24 6.43 3.88
CA VAL A 204 33.10 5.17 4.62
C VAL A 204 34.47 4.55 4.90
N ALA A 205 35.36 4.50 3.92
CA ALA A 205 36.71 3.96 4.10
C ALA A 205 37.50 4.74 5.16
N ALA A 206 37.45 6.08 5.12
CA ALA A 206 38.11 6.92 6.10
C ALA A 206 37.55 6.74 7.53
N ALA A 207 36.22 6.63 7.66
CA ALA A 207 35.58 6.39 8.94
C ALA A 207 35.95 5.02 9.53
N VAL A 208 35.92 3.96 8.70
CA VAL A 208 36.30 2.60 9.11
C VAL A 208 37.77 2.54 9.49
N GLN A 209 38.67 3.19 8.74
CA GLN A 209 40.09 3.23 9.08
C GLN A 209 40.32 3.87 10.45
N LYS A 210 39.63 4.97 10.75
CA LYS A 210 39.72 5.64 12.06
C LYS A 210 39.24 4.73 13.19
N GLU A 211 38.13 4.02 12.99
CA GLU A 211 37.59 3.08 13.98
C GLU A 211 38.51 1.86 14.17
N GLN A 212 39.09 1.34 13.10
CA GLN A 212 40.03 0.23 13.15
C GLN A 212 41.30 0.60 13.92
N VAL A 213 41.83 1.81 13.73
CA VAL A 213 42.97 2.30 14.53
C VAL A 213 42.62 2.39 16.01
N ALA A 214 41.39 2.78 16.35
CA ALA A 214 40.95 2.93 17.72
C ALA A 214 40.61 1.60 18.43
N THR A 215 40.09 0.61 17.70
CA THR A 215 39.48 -0.61 18.27
C THR A 215 40.17 -1.91 17.84
N GLY A 216 40.99 -1.88 16.79
CA GLY A 216 41.55 -3.06 16.13
C GLY A 216 40.56 -3.83 15.26
N LEU A 217 39.30 -3.40 15.16
CA LEU A 217 38.24 -4.10 14.43
C LEU A 217 37.99 -3.48 13.06
N THR A 218 37.88 -4.31 12.02
CA THR A 218 37.50 -3.89 10.66
C THR A 218 36.00 -4.05 10.46
N SER A 219 35.36 -3.08 9.81
CA SER A 219 33.96 -3.18 9.42
C SER A 219 33.73 -4.37 8.47
N HIS A 220 32.73 -5.19 8.79
CA HIS A 220 32.33 -6.33 7.97
C HIS A 220 32.07 -5.92 6.50
N TYR A 221 31.44 -4.77 6.27
CA TYR A 221 31.09 -4.32 4.93
C TYR A 221 32.31 -3.94 4.09
N LEU A 222 33.31 -3.28 4.69
CA LEU A 222 34.55 -2.94 3.99
C LEU A 222 35.36 -4.21 3.70
N TYR A 223 35.38 -5.16 4.64
CA TYR A 223 35.99 -6.48 4.41
C TYR A 223 35.35 -7.21 3.22
N ARG A 224 34.02 -7.28 3.14
CA ARG A 224 33.30 -7.89 2.01
C ARG A 224 33.55 -7.16 0.69
N PHE A 225 33.74 -5.85 0.73
CA PHE A 225 34.11 -5.07 -0.44
C PHE A 225 35.52 -5.44 -0.93
N HIS A 226 36.50 -5.56 -0.03
CA HIS A 226 37.84 -6.03 -0.36
C HIS A 226 37.85 -7.46 -0.90
N GLU A 227 37.07 -8.37 -0.31
CA GLU A 227 36.91 -9.74 -0.83
C GLU A 227 36.37 -9.75 -2.27
N ALA A 228 35.42 -8.88 -2.58
CA ALA A 228 34.89 -8.73 -3.94
C ALA A 228 35.95 -8.14 -4.89
N LEU A 229 36.74 -7.15 -4.45
CA LEU A 229 37.86 -6.61 -5.23
C LEU A 229 38.89 -7.70 -5.55
N ASP A 230 39.29 -8.49 -4.56
CA ASP A 230 40.25 -9.58 -4.74
C ASP A 230 39.71 -10.64 -5.71
N SER A 231 38.43 -10.98 -5.59
CA SER A 231 37.75 -11.90 -6.51
C SER A 231 37.71 -11.36 -7.94
N THR A 232 37.42 -10.06 -8.11
CA THR A 232 37.46 -9.39 -9.42
C THR A 232 38.86 -9.39 -10.01
N ASN A 233 39.88 -9.08 -9.21
CA ASN A 233 41.27 -9.08 -9.64
C ASN A 233 41.75 -10.47 -10.04
N ALA A 234 41.40 -11.50 -9.28
CA ALA A 234 41.70 -12.89 -9.62
C ALA A 234 41.01 -13.31 -10.94
N ALA A 235 39.75 -12.93 -11.13
CA ALA A 235 38.99 -13.28 -12.33
C ALA A 235 39.51 -12.59 -13.61
N LEU A 236 39.96 -11.33 -13.49
CA LEU A 236 40.37 -10.52 -14.63
C LEU A 236 41.89 -10.46 -14.84
N GLY A 237 42.70 -10.96 -13.91
CA GLY A 237 44.13 -10.69 -13.87
C GLY A 237 44.44 -9.19 -13.69
N SER A 238 43.52 -8.43 -13.10
CA SER A 238 43.64 -6.97 -12.92
C SER A 238 44.27 -6.58 -11.58
N ARG A 239 44.51 -5.28 -11.41
CA ARG A 239 44.98 -4.67 -10.15
C ARG A 239 44.08 -3.49 -9.75
N LEU A 240 42.77 -3.74 -9.69
CA LEU A 240 41.83 -2.79 -9.12
C LEU A 240 42.17 -2.54 -7.66
N SER A 241 42.26 -1.28 -7.27
CA SER A 241 42.46 -0.86 -5.88
C SER A 241 41.21 -0.17 -5.34
N LEU A 242 41.14 -0.05 -4.02
CA LEU A 242 40.13 0.76 -3.36
C LEU A 242 40.18 2.22 -3.83
N ASP A 243 41.38 2.77 -4.04
CA ASP A 243 41.59 4.14 -4.52
C ASP A 243 41.00 4.35 -5.92
N THR A 244 41.12 3.37 -6.82
CA THR A 244 40.47 3.41 -8.14
C THR A 244 38.95 3.49 -8.00
N CYS A 245 38.35 2.67 -7.12
CA CYS A 245 36.91 2.72 -6.87
C CYS A 245 36.45 4.04 -6.23
N ILE A 246 37.26 4.63 -5.34
CA ILE A 246 37.00 5.95 -4.77
C ILE A 246 37.06 7.02 -5.88
N ALA A 247 38.04 6.96 -6.78
CA ALA A 247 38.15 7.89 -7.90
C ALA A 247 36.92 7.82 -8.84
N TRP A 248 36.46 6.62 -9.17
CA TRP A 248 35.20 6.43 -9.89
C TRP A 248 34.00 7.00 -9.12
N GLY A 249 33.95 6.80 -7.80
CA GLY A 249 32.94 7.38 -6.91
C GLY A 249 32.92 8.91 -6.94
N CYS A 250 34.08 9.56 -6.97
CA CYS A 250 34.19 11.01 -7.12
C CYS A 250 33.63 11.49 -8.47
N GLN A 251 33.92 10.79 -9.58
CA GLN A 251 33.36 11.14 -10.90
C GLN A 251 31.83 11.00 -10.91
N LEU A 252 31.31 9.91 -10.33
CA LEU A 252 29.87 9.69 -10.17
C LEU A 252 29.23 10.79 -9.33
N ARG A 253 29.87 11.19 -8.23
CA ARG A 253 29.38 12.27 -7.36
C ARG A 253 29.27 13.58 -8.13
N THR A 254 30.34 13.98 -8.82
CA THR A 254 30.33 15.21 -9.62
C THR A 254 29.23 15.21 -10.66
N SER A 255 29.06 14.10 -11.39
CA SER A 255 27.99 14.00 -12.39
C SER A 255 26.60 14.04 -11.76
N TRP A 256 26.38 13.29 -10.67
CA TRP A 256 25.11 13.27 -9.96
C TRP A 256 24.76 14.64 -9.36
N GLU A 257 25.71 15.35 -8.77
CA GLU A 257 25.52 16.71 -8.25
C GLU A 257 25.20 17.71 -9.37
N THR A 258 25.86 17.56 -10.52
CA THR A 258 25.61 18.41 -11.70
C THR A 258 24.20 18.21 -12.24
N GLU A 259 23.76 16.96 -12.40
CA GLU A 259 22.42 16.64 -12.90
C GLU A 259 21.31 17.05 -11.90
N ASN A 260 21.61 16.98 -10.61
CA ASN A 260 20.68 17.34 -9.54
C ASN A 260 20.90 18.76 -9.00
N PHE A 261 21.65 19.62 -9.69
CA PHE A 261 22.00 20.95 -9.20
C PHE A 261 20.77 21.77 -8.77
N ALA A 262 19.69 21.72 -9.55
CA ALA A 262 18.44 22.41 -9.27
C ALA A 262 17.77 21.91 -7.96
N GLN A 263 17.93 20.63 -7.63
CA GLN A 263 17.43 20.03 -6.39
C GLN A 263 18.33 20.34 -5.18
N LEU A 264 19.64 20.45 -5.40
CA LEU A 264 20.65 20.60 -4.36
C LEU A 264 20.93 22.08 -3.94
N GLY A 265 20.23 23.05 -4.54
CA GLY A 265 20.50 24.49 -4.44
C GLY A 265 20.95 25.04 -3.05
N GLU A 266 21.97 25.91 -3.09
CA GLU A 266 22.68 26.62 -2.00
C GLU A 266 23.15 25.77 -0.81
N ARG A 267 23.54 24.51 -1.03
CA ARG A 267 24.29 23.72 -0.03
C ARG A 267 25.56 23.06 -0.56
N SER A 268 26.22 23.70 -1.53
CA SER A 268 27.62 23.36 -1.85
C SER A 268 28.63 23.80 -0.77
N GLY A 269 28.15 24.27 0.40
CA GLY A 269 28.97 24.57 1.57
C GLY A 269 28.15 24.58 2.86
N GLY A 270 28.22 23.51 3.65
CA GLY A 270 27.64 23.40 4.99
C GLY A 270 26.69 22.20 5.12
N ASP A 271 26.95 21.17 5.90
CA ASP A 271 27.94 21.02 6.97
C ASP A 271 28.17 19.51 7.15
N THR A 272 29.27 18.98 6.59
CA THR A 272 29.68 17.58 6.78
C THR A 272 29.82 17.25 8.27
N VAL A 273 29.96 18.26 9.14
CA VAL A 273 29.95 18.13 10.59
C VAL A 273 28.59 17.70 11.14
N VAL A 274 27.46 18.14 10.56
CA VAL A 274 26.12 17.73 11.04
C VAL A 274 25.81 16.30 10.62
N LEU A 275 26.13 15.91 9.39
CA LEU A 275 25.98 14.52 8.93
C LEU A 275 26.95 13.60 9.68
N ALA A 276 28.22 13.99 9.86
CA ALA A 276 29.18 13.23 10.65
C ALA A 276 28.78 13.16 12.13
N ALA A 277 28.22 14.21 12.71
CA ALA A 277 27.70 14.21 14.08
C ALA A 277 26.47 13.30 14.21
N ALA A 278 25.54 13.33 13.25
CA ALA A 278 24.39 12.44 13.22
C ALA A 278 24.81 10.97 13.06
N ILE A 279 25.75 10.67 12.16
CA ILE A 279 26.33 9.32 12.00
C ILE A 279 27.04 8.89 13.29
N THR A 280 27.83 9.76 13.91
CA THR A 280 28.50 9.47 15.20
C THR A 280 27.50 9.24 16.33
N GLN A 281 26.39 9.98 16.35
CA GLN A 281 25.32 9.82 17.33
C GLN A 281 24.54 8.51 17.12
N ILE A 282 24.31 8.11 15.86
CA ILE A 282 23.69 6.82 15.53
C ILE A 282 24.62 5.67 15.92
N LEU A 283 25.91 5.74 15.58
CA LEU A 283 26.89 4.71 15.92
C LEU A 283 27.07 4.57 17.44
N SER A 284 27.11 5.67 18.18
CA SER A 284 27.18 5.65 19.64
C SER A 284 25.90 5.11 20.30
N SER A 285 24.73 5.40 19.73
CA SER A 285 23.44 4.82 20.16
C SER A 285 23.40 3.30 19.92
N ILE A 286 23.88 2.83 18.77
CA ILE A 286 23.98 1.40 18.46
C ILE A 286 24.93 0.69 19.44
N ALA A 287 26.10 1.28 19.71
CA ALA A 287 27.05 0.74 20.68
C ALA A 287 26.49 0.71 22.12
N ALA A 288 25.65 1.68 22.48
CA ALA A 288 24.97 1.71 23.77
C ALA A 288 23.87 0.64 23.86
N MET A 289 23.06 0.48 22.81
CA MET A 289 22.05 -0.57 22.73
C MET A 289 22.69 -1.96 22.80
N GLN A 290 23.79 -2.19 22.08
CA GLN A 290 24.53 -3.45 22.14
C GLN A 290 25.09 -3.75 23.54
N ARG A 291 25.56 -2.73 24.28
CA ARG A 291 25.99 -2.90 25.68
C ARG A 291 24.84 -3.24 26.62
N THR A 292 23.67 -2.63 26.43
CA THR A 292 22.47 -2.94 27.21
C THR A 292 21.97 -4.35 26.91
N LEU A 293 22.03 -4.78 25.65
CA LEU A 293 21.67 -6.13 25.22
C LEU A 293 22.61 -7.18 25.81
N HIS A 294 23.93 -6.93 25.82
CA HIS A 294 24.90 -7.80 26.50
C HIS A 294 24.67 -7.88 28.01
N LYS A 295 24.30 -6.77 28.67
CA LYS A 295 23.94 -6.79 30.10
C LYS A 295 22.66 -7.58 30.37
N LEU A 296 21.64 -7.45 29.51
CA LEU A 296 20.41 -8.24 29.62
C LEU A 296 20.66 -9.73 29.39
N VAL A 297 21.52 -10.08 28.43
CA VAL A 297 21.95 -11.47 28.18
C VAL A 297 22.76 -12.02 29.36
N ALA A 298 23.65 -11.22 29.96
CA ALA A 298 24.39 -11.61 31.16
C ALA A 298 23.47 -11.82 32.38
N MET A 299 22.49 -10.93 32.59
CA MET A 299 21.49 -11.10 33.65
C MET A 299 20.57 -12.31 33.43
N GLN A 300 20.39 -12.76 32.19
CA GLN A 300 19.63 -13.96 31.86
C GLN A 300 20.46 -15.25 32.01
N GLY A 301 21.80 -15.13 32.08
CA GLY A 301 22.73 -16.22 32.39
C GLY A 301 22.89 -16.49 33.90
N ASP A 302 22.60 -15.51 34.76
CA ASP A 302 22.83 -15.58 36.22
C ASP A 302 21.60 -16.01 37.04
N LYS A 303 20.62 -16.71 36.44
CA LYS A 303 19.56 -17.32 37.23
C LYS A 303 20.07 -18.62 37.88
N PRO A 304 20.09 -18.74 39.22
CA PRO A 304 20.61 -19.94 39.86
C PRO A 304 19.72 -21.14 39.52
N ARG A 305 20.34 -22.20 38.99
CA ARG A 305 19.76 -23.53 38.85
C ARG A 305 19.44 -24.05 40.26
N SER A 306 18.16 -24.15 40.58
CA SER A 306 17.70 -25.00 41.68
C SER A 306 17.79 -26.44 41.21
N ASP A 307 18.62 -27.21 41.92
CA ASP A 307 18.71 -28.66 41.80
C ASP A 307 17.36 -29.34 42.06
N ALA A 308 16.94 -30.18 41.12
CA ALA A 308 16.10 -31.34 41.39
C ALA A 308 16.32 -32.37 40.27
N SER A 309 16.86 -33.54 40.64
CA SER A 309 17.03 -34.71 39.75
C SER A 309 15.69 -35.37 39.41
N PRO A 310 15.62 -36.15 38.31
CA PRO A 310 14.39 -36.51 37.65
C PRO A 310 13.75 -37.75 38.29
N THR A 311 12.43 -37.70 38.52
CA THR A 311 11.63 -38.92 38.70
C THR A 311 10.65 -39.01 37.56
N VAL A 312 10.81 -40.06 36.76
CA VAL A 312 9.91 -40.49 35.70
C VAL A 312 8.60 -40.96 36.32
N CYS A 313 7.46 -40.40 35.91
CA CYS A 313 6.19 -41.13 35.93
C CYS A 313 5.24 -40.56 34.87
N ASN A 314 4.88 -41.43 33.93
CA ASN A 314 3.88 -41.20 32.89
C ASN A 314 2.48 -41.21 33.50
N CYS A 315 1.64 -40.23 33.15
CA CYS A 315 0.23 -40.48 32.89
C CYS A 315 -0.38 -39.36 32.05
N ALA A 316 -1.16 -39.77 31.05
CA ALA A 316 -1.74 -38.95 30.00
C ALA A 316 -2.70 -37.88 30.51
N THR A 317 -2.63 -36.67 29.94
CA THR A 317 -3.76 -35.74 29.90
C THR A 317 -3.65 -34.90 28.62
N THR A 318 -4.73 -34.93 27.85
CA THR A 318 -5.02 -34.11 26.67
C THR A 318 -4.64 -32.64 26.88
N ALA A 319 -3.70 -32.14 26.08
CA ALA A 319 -3.34 -30.72 26.06
C ALA A 319 -4.39 -29.93 25.25
N PRO A 320 -4.98 -28.84 25.78
CA PRO A 320 -5.64 -27.86 24.94
C PRO A 320 -4.57 -27.02 24.23
N VAL A 321 -4.74 -26.85 22.93
CA VAL A 321 -3.92 -25.99 22.09
C VAL A 321 -4.03 -24.54 22.61
N VAL A 322 -2.99 -24.07 23.29
CA VAL A 322 -2.84 -22.65 23.63
C VAL A 322 -2.42 -21.93 22.36
N GLN A 323 -3.41 -21.40 21.64
CA GLN A 323 -3.19 -20.54 20.49
C GLN A 323 -2.70 -19.18 20.99
N SER A 324 -1.39 -18.93 20.82
CA SER A 324 -0.73 -17.66 21.08
C SER A 324 -1.44 -16.53 20.33
N CYS A 325 -2.19 -15.69 21.06
CA CYS A 325 -2.83 -14.50 20.55
C CYS A 325 -1.74 -13.44 20.27
N ARG A 326 -1.20 -13.46 19.04
CA ARG A 326 -0.46 -12.32 18.48
C ARG A 326 -1.41 -11.12 18.45
N ASP A 327 -0.92 -9.93 18.76
CA ASP A 327 -1.63 -8.68 18.54
C ASP A 327 -2.05 -8.59 17.08
N VAL A 328 -3.29 -9.00 16.83
CA VAL A 328 -3.92 -8.93 15.52
C VAL A 328 -4.37 -7.48 15.36
N VAL A 329 -3.71 -6.72 14.48
CA VAL A 329 -4.42 -5.68 13.74
C VAL A 329 -5.46 -6.43 12.91
N VAL A 330 -6.63 -6.65 13.49
CA VAL A 330 -7.69 -7.45 12.88
C VAL A 330 -8.14 -6.74 11.60
N GLU A 331 -8.16 -7.49 10.50
CA GLU A 331 -8.40 -7.04 9.11
C GLU A 331 -9.33 -5.83 9.04
N ALA A 332 -8.75 -4.64 8.78
CA ALA A 332 -9.42 -3.35 8.77
C ALA A 332 -10.52 -3.19 7.69
N TYR A 333 -10.84 -4.25 6.95
CA TYR A 333 -11.76 -4.24 5.82
C TYR A 333 -13.05 -5.05 6.03
N SER A 334 -13.12 -5.90 7.07
CA SER A 334 -14.33 -6.67 7.41
C SER A 334 -15.30 -5.84 8.25
N LEU A 335 -16.60 -6.16 8.23
CA LEU A 335 -17.59 -5.47 9.06
C LEU A 335 -17.33 -5.66 10.57
N ALA A 336 -17.03 -6.88 11.00
CA ALA A 336 -16.63 -7.16 12.38
C ALA A 336 -15.35 -6.41 12.77
N GLY A 337 -14.33 -6.37 11.88
CA GLY A 337 -13.11 -5.59 12.07
C GLY A 337 -13.37 -4.08 12.19
N CYS A 338 -14.25 -3.53 11.36
CA CYS A 338 -14.71 -2.14 11.46
C CYS A 338 -15.36 -1.84 12.81
N PHE A 339 -16.23 -2.74 13.30
CA PHE A 339 -16.88 -2.60 14.62
C PHE A 339 -15.88 -2.67 15.76
N TYR A 340 -15.01 -3.68 15.75
CA TYR A 340 -13.96 -3.84 16.76
C TYR A 340 -13.05 -2.61 16.84
N ASN A 341 -12.51 -2.17 15.70
CA ASN A 341 -11.58 -1.03 15.65
C ASN A 341 -12.24 0.29 16.06
N TRP A 342 -13.54 0.47 15.79
CA TRP A 342 -14.28 1.65 16.24
C TRP A 342 -14.17 1.84 17.75
N TYR A 343 -14.34 0.76 18.52
CA TYR A 343 -14.28 0.79 19.98
C TYR A 343 -12.86 0.71 20.53
N THR A 344 -12.01 -0.18 20.02
CA THR A 344 -10.66 -0.38 20.61
C THR A 344 -9.67 0.72 20.28
N LEU A 345 -9.90 1.48 19.20
CA LEU A 345 -9.04 2.61 18.81
C LEU A 345 -9.72 3.97 19.03
N GLU A 346 -10.90 3.97 19.67
CA GLU A 346 -11.69 5.17 19.94
C GLU A 346 -11.78 6.09 18.73
N LEU A 347 -12.19 5.55 17.58
CA LEU A 347 -12.11 6.27 16.29
C LEU A 347 -13.03 7.51 16.21
N TRP A 348 -13.84 7.73 17.25
CA TRP A 348 -14.57 8.97 17.47
C TRP A 348 -13.71 10.12 18.05
N HIS A 349 -12.47 9.91 18.49
CA HIS A 349 -11.58 10.98 18.96
C HIS A 349 -10.55 11.44 17.90
N THR A 350 -10.19 10.61 16.93
CA THR A 350 -8.93 10.72 16.16
C THR A 350 -8.97 11.49 14.82
N ALA A 351 -9.81 12.53 14.65
CA ALA A 351 -9.87 13.26 13.37
C ALA A 351 -9.70 14.79 13.50
N THR A 352 -8.46 15.27 13.35
CA THR A 352 -8.14 16.71 13.25
C THR A 352 -8.18 17.24 11.81
N GLN A 353 -8.20 16.37 10.78
CA GLN A 353 -8.18 16.75 9.36
C GLN A 353 -9.47 16.37 8.58
N LYS A 354 -9.91 17.23 7.64
CA LYS A 354 -11.14 17.06 6.82
C LYS A 354 -11.25 15.71 6.09
N LYS A 355 -10.16 15.16 5.55
CA LYS A 355 -10.16 13.87 4.82
C LYS A 355 -10.46 12.68 5.75
N GLN A 356 -9.96 12.73 6.98
CA GLN A 356 -10.22 11.73 8.01
C GLN A 356 -11.65 11.83 8.56
N GLN A 357 -12.25 13.02 8.54
CA GLN A 357 -13.65 13.22 8.96
C GLN A 357 -14.66 12.51 8.03
N PHE A 358 -14.42 12.46 6.71
CA PHE A 358 -15.28 11.72 5.79
C PHE A 358 -15.19 10.21 5.98
N ALA A 359 -13.97 9.66 6.13
CA ALA A 359 -13.76 8.24 6.43
C ALA A 359 -14.42 7.83 7.77
N ARG A 360 -14.42 8.74 8.76
CA ARG A 360 -15.13 8.55 10.03
C ARG A 360 -16.64 8.55 9.88
N ALA A 361 -17.22 9.50 9.13
CA ALA A 361 -18.67 9.53 8.91
C ALA A 361 -19.15 8.24 8.25
N ASP A 362 -18.35 7.73 7.32
CA ASP A 362 -18.51 6.48 6.63
C ASP A 362 -18.46 5.25 7.54
N LEU A 363 -17.51 5.23 8.47
CA LEU A 363 -17.38 4.17 9.47
C LEU A 363 -18.52 4.23 10.50
N LYS A 364 -18.83 5.43 11.03
CA LYS A 364 -19.97 5.70 11.92
C LYS A 364 -21.27 5.16 11.33
N ALA A 365 -21.55 5.48 10.06
CA ALA A 365 -22.76 5.00 9.40
C ALA A 365 -22.81 3.46 9.33
N SER A 366 -21.67 2.81 9.10
CA SER A 366 -21.60 1.35 9.01
C SER A 366 -21.84 0.67 10.36
N ILE A 367 -21.25 1.21 11.44
CA ILE A 367 -21.49 0.76 12.83
C ILE A 367 -22.99 0.83 13.15
N ASN A 368 -23.61 1.98 12.89
CA ASN A 368 -25.03 2.18 13.20
C ASN A 368 -25.93 1.25 12.35
N ILE A 369 -25.61 1.03 11.07
CA ILE A 369 -26.35 0.08 10.23
C ILE A 369 -26.24 -1.34 10.79
N MET A 370 -25.06 -1.77 11.26
CA MET A 370 -24.90 -3.10 11.86
C MET A 370 -25.77 -3.26 13.12
N ILE A 371 -25.80 -2.24 13.99
CA ILE A 371 -26.63 -2.24 15.20
C ILE A 371 -28.12 -2.32 14.86
N ILE A 372 -28.59 -1.53 13.88
CA ILE A 372 -29.99 -1.51 13.45
C ILE A 372 -30.38 -2.85 12.81
N ALA A 373 -29.60 -3.29 11.82
CA ALA A 373 -29.92 -4.45 11.00
C ALA A 373 -29.79 -5.77 11.77
N ALA A 374 -28.92 -5.85 12.77
CA ALA A 374 -28.81 -7.05 13.61
C ALA A 374 -30.08 -7.36 14.41
N GLY A 375 -30.95 -6.36 14.62
CA GLY A 375 -32.30 -6.57 15.13
C GLY A 375 -32.34 -7.22 16.52
N ARG A 376 -31.33 -6.97 17.36
CA ARG A 376 -31.18 -7.56 18.69
C ARG A 376 -30.86 -6.50 19.77
N ASP A 377 -31.01 -6.90 21.01
CA ASP A 377 -30.55 -6.12 22.17
C ASP A 377 -29.03 -6.12 22.22
N LEU A 378 -28.46 -4.98 22.63
CA LEU A 378 -27.03 -4.69 22.55
C LEU A 378 -26.58 -3.88 23.76
N ASP A 379 -25.54 -4.35 24.44
CA ASP A 379 -24.83 -3.59 25.48
C ASP A 379 -23.34 -3.61 25.12
N VAL A 380 -22.79 -2.45 24.77
CA VAL A 380 -21.34 -2.30 24.58
C VAL A 380 -20.75 -1.89 25.93
N PRO A 381 -19.96 -2.79 26.57
CA PRO A 381 -19.40 -2.52 27.88
C PRO A 381 -18.36 -1.40 27.82
N LEU A 382 -18.29 -0.60 28.89
CA LEU A 382 -17.29 0.47 29.01
C LEU A 382 -15.87 -0.12 28.97
N ALA A 383 -14.94 0.56 28.30
CA ALA A 383 -13.54 0.16 28.30
C ALA A 383 -12.94 0.26 29.72
N PRO A 384 -12.25 -0.79 30.21
CA PRO A 384 -11.52 -0.73 31.48
C PRO A 384 -10.40 0.31 31.45
N LEU A 385 -10.13 0.95 32.60
CA LEU A 385 -9.13 2.03 32.71
C LEU A 385 -7.67 1.56 32.58
N ASP A 386 -7.40 0.28 32.87
CA ASP A 386 -6.05 -0.30 32.80
C ASP A 386 -5.84 -1.00 31.44
N PRO A 387 -5.09 -0.40 30.49
CA PRO A 387 -4.96 -0.90 29.12
C PRO A 387 -4.11 -2.17 28.99
N GLU A 388 -3.33 -2.53 30.02
CA GLU A 388 -2.46 -3.73 30.01
C GLU A 388 -3.01 -4.87 30.88
N GLY A 389 -4.07 -4.57 31.65
CA GLY A 389 -4.72 -5.51 32.55
C GLY A 389 -5.48 -6.64 31.85
N VAL A 390 -5.68 -7.74 32.58
CA VAL A 390 -6.50 -8.88 32.16
C VAL A 390 -7.93 -8.44 31.80
N ALA A 391 -8.49 -7.48 32.53
CA ALA A 391 -9.82 -6.92 32.28
C ALA A 391 -9.94 -6.29 30.88
N TYR A 392 -8.92 -5.55 30.43
CA TYR A 392 -8.91 -4.94 29.09
C TYR A 392 -8.81 -5.98 27.98
N ARG A 393 -8.03 -7.06 28.18
CA ARG A 393 -8.00 -8.18 27.23
C ARG A 393 -9.34 -8.90 27.12
N LEU A 394 -10.01 -9.17 28.24
CA LEU A 394 -11.34 -9.75 28.26
C LEU A 394 -12.38 -8.83 27.60
N TRP A 395 -12.27 -7.51 27.82
CA TRP A 395 -13.11 -6.53 27.16
C TRP A 395 -12.91 -6.53 25.63
N LYS A 396 -11.67 -6.52 25.14
CA LYS A 396 -11.38 -6.63 23.69
C LYS A 396 -12.00 -7.91 23.11
N GLN A 397 -11.87 -9.03 23.79
CA GLN A 397 -12.48 -10.29 23.37
C GLN A 397 -14.01 -10.20 23.31
N ALA A 398 -14.66 -9.62 24.32
CA ALA A 398 -16.12 -9.42 24.33
C ALA A 398 -16.60 -8.52 23.19
N VAL A 399 -15.86 -7.44 22.89
CA VAL A 399 -16.14 -6.55 21.75
C VAL A 399 -15.98 -7.28 20.43
N TRP A 400 -14.96 -8.13 20.27
CA TRP A 400 -14.76 -8.94 19.07
C TRP A 400 -15.91 -9.93 18.86
N THR A 401 -16.29 -10.68 19.89
CA THR A 401 -17.42 -11.62 19.82
C THR A 401 -18.73 -10.91 19.48
N LEU A 402 -18.97 -9.72 20.05
CA LEU A 402 -20.11 -8.90 19.69
C LEU A 402 -20.07 -8.46 18.22
N ALA A 403 -18.89 -8.06 17.73
CA ALA A 403 -18.70 -7.63 16.36
C ALA A 403 -19.05 -8.74 15.34
N GLU A 404 -18.60 -9.97 15.59
CA GLU A 404 -18.89 -11.13 14.74
C GLU A 404 -20.38 -11.49 14.74
N ASP A 405 -21.04 -11.44 15.90
CA ASP A 405 -22.49 -11.68 16.01
C ASP A 405 -23.30 -10.64 15.23
N LEU A 406 -22.93 -9.36 15.35
CA LEU A 406 -23.60 -8.27 14.63
C LEU A 406 -23.40 -8.35 13.13
N ASP A 407 -22.18 -8.66 12.66
CA ASP A 407 -21.89 -8.87 11.24
C ASP A 407 -22.75 -10.02 10.68
N GLY A 408 -22.75 -11.17 11.36
CA GLY A 408 -23.55 -12.33 10.98
C GLY A 408 -25.04 -12.00 10.89
N LYS A 409 -25.62 -11.48 11.98
CA LYS A 409 -27.06 -11.18 12.04
C LYS A 409 -27.50 -10.08 11.08
N ALA A 410 -26.75 -8.99 10.99
CA ALA A 410 -27.07 -7.92 10.05
C ALA A 410 -27.10 -8.44 8.61
N ASN A 411 -26.13 -9.27 8.23
CA ASN A 411 -26.10 -9.86 6.90
C ASN A 411 -27.22 -10.89 6.65
N THR A 412 -27.58 -11.69 7.65
CA THR A 412 -28.73 -12.61 7.56
C THR A 412 -30.03 -11.84 7.38
N VAL A 413 -30.29 -10.84 8.21
CA VAL A 413 -31.52 -10.03 8.15
C VAL A 413 -31.62 -9.29 6.82
N LEU A 414 -30.54 -8.63 6.38
CA LEU A 414 -30.54 -7.93 5.09
C LEU A 414 -30.67 -8.88 3.90
N GLY A 415 -30.04 -10.07 3.98
CA GLY A 415 -30.16 -11.13 2.97
C GLY A 415 -31.59 -11.64 2.81
N ASN A 416 -32.32 -11.79 3.92
CA ASN A 416 -33.72 -12.19 3.89
C ASN A 416 -34.64 -11.13 3.25
N ILE A 417 -34.25 -9.85 3.27
CA ILE A 417 -35.06 -8.76 2.70
C ILE A 417 -34.81 -8.59 1.20
N ASP A 418 -33.55 -8.58 0.77
CA ASP A 418 -33.19 -8.23 -0.61
C ASP A 418 -32.69 -9.42 -1.46
N GLY A 419 -32.59 -10.62 -0.87
CA GLY A 419 -32.11 -11.84 -1.54
C GLY A 419 -30.63 -11.84 -1.87
N LYS A 420 -29.83 -10.89 -1.36
CA LYS A 420 -28.41 -10.75 -1.72
C LYS A 420 -27.47 -11.41 -0.72
N GLY A 421 -26.29 -11.80 -1.23
CA GLY A 421 -25.20 -12.34 -0.42
C GLY A 421 -24.63 -11.37 0.62
N ARG A 422 -23.62 -11.82 1.36
CA ARG A 422 -23.02 -11.08 2.49
C ARG A 422 -22.34 -9.78 2.03
N SER A 423 -22.62 -8.67 2.71
CA SER A 423 -21.84 -7.45 2.63
C SER A 423 -20.55 -7.63 3.43
N ARG A 424 -19.40 -7.59 2.75
CA ARG A 424 -18.09 -7.84 3.36
C ARG A 424 -17.42 -6.58 3.91
N THR A 425 -17.74 -5.42 3.34
CA THR A 425 -17.09 -4.15 3.67
C THR A 425 -18.11 -3.09 4.09
N ALA A 426 -17.67 -2.11 4.89
CA ALA A 426 -18.44 -0.94 5.29
C ALA A 426 -19.12 -0.25 4.09
N GLY A 427 -18.36 0.01 3.01
CA GLY A 427 -18.91 0.64 1.79
C GLY A 427 -20.00 -0.19 1.11
N SER A 428 -19.82 -1.51 1.03
CA SER A 428 -20.83 -2.42 0.46
C SER A 428 -22.13 -2.42 1.28
N LEU A 429 -22.01 -2.44 2.61
CA LEU A 429 -23.14 -2.40 3.54
C LEU A 429 -23.92 -1.09 3.41
N ARG A 430 -23.23 0.06 3.34
CA ARG A 430 -23.89 1.37 3.14
C ARG A 430 -24.62 1.47 1.79
N LYS A 431 -24.02 0.97 0.71
CA LYS A 431 -24.64 0.98 -0.61
C LYS A 431 -25.90 0.09 -0.61
N ARG A 432 -25.84 -1.06 0.07
CA ARG A 432 -26.97 -1.96 0.29
C ARG A 432 -28.08 -1.29 1.11
N TRP A 433 -27.73 -0.65 2.23
CA TRP A 433 -28.67 0.09 3.08
C TRP A 433 -29.41 1.20 2.32
N ARG A 434 -28.70 1.98 1.48
CA ARG A 434 -29.32 2.98 0.62
C ARG A 434 -30.29 2.37 -0.40
N LYS A 435 -29.93 1.25 -1.02
CA LYS A 435 -30.83 0.51 -1.92
C LYS A 435 -32.04 -0.06 -1.18
N LEU A 436 -31.88 -0.53 0.06
CA LEU A 436 -32.99 -1.00 0.91
C LEU A 436 -34.02 0.10 1.13
N ARG A 437 -33.55 1.33 1.42
CA ARG A 437 -34.41 2.50 1.64
C ARG A 437 -35.27 2.85 0.42
N VAL A 438 -34.74 2.65 -0.79
CA VAL A 438 -35.44 2.98 -2.05
C VAL A 438 -36.31 1.81 -2.51
N ASN A 439 -35.77 0.60 -2.53
CA ASN A 439 -36.38 -0.55 -3.19
C ASN A 439 -37.20 -1.43 -2.23
N HIS A 440 -36.96 -1.35 -0.93
CA HIS A 440 -37.60 -2.15 0.12
C HIS A 440 -38.05 -1.29 1.30
N ARG A 441 -38.66 -0.14 0.99
CA ARG A 441 -39.00 0.92 1.95
C ARG A 441 -39.77 0.42 3.20
N PRO A 442 -40.81 -0.43 3.11
CA PRO A 442 -41.51 -0.91 4.30
C PRO A 442 -40.62 -1.72 5.26
N ALA A 443 -39.71 -2.54 4.72
CA ALA A 443 -38.78 -3.32 5.53
C ALA A 443 -37.70 -2.42 6.17
N TYR A 444 -37.24 -1.41 5.43
CA TYR A 444 -36.35 -0.38 5.97
C TYR A 444 -36.99 0.36 7.15
N ASP A 445 -38.22 0.84 6.99
CA ASP A 445 -38.94 1.58 8.04
C ASP A 445 -39.21 0.70 9.28
N ALA A 446 -39.49 -0.59 9.08
CA ALA A 446 -39.66 -1.55 10.18
C ALA A 446 -38.37 -1.75 10.99
N LEU A 447 -37.21 -1.87 10.33
CA LEU A 447 -35.91 -1.96 11.00
C LEU A 447 -35.61 -0.69 11.81
N CYS A 448 -35.82 0.48 11.21
CA CYS A 448 -35.63 1.77 11.89
C CYS A 448 -36.56 1.94 13.09
N SER A 449 -37.85 1.60 12.94
CA SER A 449 -38.84 1.70 14.02
C SER A 449 -38.51 0.78 15.18
N THR A 450 -38.11 -0.46 14.89
CA THR A 450 -37.71 -1.44 15.92
C THR A 450 -36.46 -0.97 16.67
N PHE A 451 -35.48 -0.39 15.97
CA PHE A 451 -34.30 0.20 16.59
C PHE A 451 -34.67 1.35 17.53
N ILE A 452 -35.55 2.27 17.10
CA ILE A 452 -35.99 3.40 17.92
C ILE A 452 -36.68 2.90 19.20
N MET A 453 -37.58 1.92 19.10
CA MET A 453 -38.25 1.32 20.27
C MET A 453 -37.25 0.69 21.25
N ARG A 454 -36.30 -0.11 20.74
CA ARG A 454 -35.28 -0.74 21.59
C ARG A 454 -34.39 0.29 22.28
N LYS A 455 -33.97 1.33 21.54
CA LYS A 455 -33.17 2.42 22.11
C LYS A 455 -33.94 3.19 23.19
N ALA A 456 -35.23 3.47 22.98
CA ALA A 456 -36.08 4.12 23.97
C ALA A 456 -36.28 3.27 25.24
N SER A 457 -36.35 1.94 25.10
CA SER A 457 -36.48 1.00 26.23
C SER A 457 -35.17 0.74 26.99
N GLY A 458 -34.03 1.25 26.51
CA GLY A 458 -32.71 0.94 27.09
C GLY A 458 -32.16 -0.44 26.69
N ALA A 459 -32.76 -1.13 25.72
CA ALA A 459 -32.29 -2.42 25.21
C ALA A 459 -31.10 -2.30 24.24
N ILE A 460 -30.78 -1.08 23.80
CA ILE A 460 -29.57 -0.76 23.02
C ILE A 460 -28.80 0.30 23.80
N VAL A 461 -27.68 -0.09 24.39
CA VAL A 461 -26.79 0.76 25.17
C VAL A 461 -25.39 0.68 24.59
N ASP A 462 -24.88 1.83 24.13
CA ASP A 462 -23.46 2.00 23.81
C ASP A 462 -22.86 2.94 24.85
N ARG A 463 -22.09 2.38 25.79
CA ARG A 463 -21.49 3.13 26.90
C ARG A 463 -20.19 3.82 26.52
N CYS A 464 -19.60 3.47 25.37
CA CYS A 464 -18.30 3.97 24.93
C CYS A 464 -18.43 5.20 24.02
N THR A 465 -19.33 5.14 23.05
CA THR A 465 -19.44 6.17 22.01
C THR A 465 -20.26 7.36 22.50
N PRO A 466 -19.79 8.61 22.38
CA PRO A 466 -20.58 9.79 22.74
C PRO A 466 -21.89 9.87 21.97
N ASP A 467 -22.92 10.44 22.60
CA ASP A 467 -24.28 10.57 22.07
C ASP A 467 -24.38 11.24 20.69
N SER A 468 -23.47 12.16 20.37
CA SER A 468 -23.35 12.85 19.07
C SER A 468 -22.88 11.92 17.93
N HIS A 469 -22.32 10.77 18.27
CA HIS A 469 -21.76 9.79 17.34
C HIS A 469 -22.63 8.54 17.17
N GLN A 470 -23.76 8.47 17.86
CA GLN A 470 -24.78 7.46 17.66
C GLN A 470 -25.92 8.02 16.78
N TRP A 471 -26.55 7.21 15.94
CA TRP A 471 -27.74 7.62 15.21
C TRP A 471 -28.93 7.76 16.17
N LYS A 472 -29.68 8.83 15.97
CA LYS A 472 -30.93 9.17 16.67
C LYS A 472 -32.06 9.16 15.65
N GLN A 473 -33.30 9.29 16.12
CA GLN A 473 -34.50 9.26 15.27
C GLN A 473 -34.40 10.21 14.05
N LYS A 474 -33.93 11.44 14.27
CA LYS A 474 -33.72 12.44 13.20
C LYS A 474 -32.79 11.99 12.07
N ASP A 475 -31.82 11.13 12.37
CA ASP A 475 -30.83 10.64 11.40
C ASP A 475 -31.41 9.52 10.51
N LEU A 476 -32.55 8.95 10.90
CA LEU A 476 -33.25 7.87 10.19
C LEU A 476 -34.41 8.40 9.32
N GLU A 477 -34.87 9.62 9.59
CA GLU A 477 -35.94 10.32 8.85
C GLU A 477 -35.42 11.16 7.67
N SER A 478 -34.09 11.37 7.59
CA SER A 478 -33.38 12.11 6.53
C SER A 478 -32.84 11.18 5.43
#